data_AF-A0A5E4PT02-F1
#
_entry.id   AF-A0A5E4PT02-F1
#
_cell.length_a   1.000
_cell.length_b   1.000
_cell.length_c   1.000
_cell.angle_alpha   90.00
_cell.angle_beta   90.00
_cell.angle_gamma   90.00
#
_symmetry.space_group_name_H-M   'P 1'
#
loop_
_entity.id
_entity.type
_entity.pdbx_description
1 polymer ?
#
loop_
_entity_poly.entity_id
_entity_poly.type
_entity_poly.pdbx_seq_one_letter_code
_entity_poly.pdbx_strand_id
1 'polypeptide(L)'
;MTERHNPKIRSHQRTPSGSRDFKEATKRDALARLEVELERLVGTLPESKRPHVEKELKGFKNLFSRFLAEQGPSVSWDKIQKLPEGAVIDYSTLTTPTTDNIHHMLDKLVVVKLNGGLGTSMGCKGPKIAATRHQMVSPRTR
;
A
#
# COMPACT_ATOMS: atom_id res chain seq x y z
N MET A 1 69.15 2.56 31.22
CA MET A 1 68.15 3.04 30.25
C MET A 1 66.97 2.10 30.31
N THR A 2 65.87 2.54 30.89
CA THR A 2 64.69 1.74 31.22
C THR A 2 63.71 1.70 30.04
N GLU A 3 63.48 0.52 29.48
CA GLU A 3 62.41 0.28 28.50
C GLU A 3 61.04 0.41 29.16
N ARG A 4 60.21 1.33 28.68
CA ARG A 4 58.80 1.44 29.08
C ARG A 4 57.96 0.52 28.20
N HIS A 5 57.51 -0.59 28.75
CA HIS A 5 56.52 -1.46 28.13
C HIS A 5 55.14 -0.79 28.21
N ASN A 6 54.61 -0.34 27.07
CA ASN A 6 53.25 0.19 26.96
C ASN A 6 52.28 -0.97 26.69
N PRO A 7 51.32 -1.29 27.57
CA PRO A 7 50.35 -2.34 27.28
C PRO A 7 49.37 -1.84 26.21
N LYS A 8 49.35 -2.52 25.05
CA LYS A 8 48.34 -2.28 24.00
C LYS A 8 46.97 -2.65 24.56
N ILE A 9 46.16 -1.64 24.87
CA ILE A 9 44.75 -1.81 25.21
C ILE A 9 44.03 -2.35 23.97
N ARG A 10 43.66 -3.63 24.01
CA ARG A 10 42.82 -4.27 23.00
C ARG A 10 41.41 -3.69 23.13
N SER A 11 41.10 -2.65 22.35
CA SER A 11 39.73 -2.18 22.24
C SER A 11 38.91 -3.28 21.54
N HIS A 12 38.01 -3.91 22.29
CA HIS A 12 36.98 -4.74 21.69
C HIS A 12 36.01 -3.82 20.96
N GLN A 13 36.26 -3.60 19.67
CA GLN A 13 35.31 -2.96 18.78
C GLN A 13 34.12 -3.91 18.63
N ARG A 14 33.05 -3.68 19.40
CA ARG A 14 31.78 -4.39 19.26
C ARG A 14 31.15 -3.96 17.94
N THR A 15 31.32 -4.75 16.90
CA THR A 15 30.56 -4.64 15.65
C THR A 15 29.07 -4.85 15.97
N PRO A 16 28.14 -4.02 15.48
CA PRO A 16 26.73 -4.01 15.90
C PRO A 16 25.89 -5.10 15.21
N SER A 17 26.48 -6.27 14.93
CA SER A 17 25.85 -7.36 14.19
C SER A 17 24.55 -7.82 14.87
N GLY A 18 24.54 -7.89 16.20
CA GLY A 18 23.37 -8.32 16.98
C GLY A 18 22.13 -7.44 16.85
N SER A 19 22.24 -6.17 16.43
CA SER A 19 21.07 -5.29 16.27
C SER A 19 20.26 -5.58 15.00
N ARG A 20 20.91 -6.08 13.94
CA ARG A 20 20.24 -6.44 12.67
C ARG A 20 19.57 -7.79 12.80
N ASP A 21 20.28 -8.75 13.36
CA ASP A 21 19.77 -10.11 13.62
C ASP A 21 18.56 -10.07 14.57
N PHE A 22 18.64 -9.24 15.62
CA PHE A 22 17.51 -9.02 16.52
C PHE A 22 16.28 -8.44 15.80
N LYS A 23 16.46 -7.38 15.00
CA LYS A 23 15.37 -6.78 14.23
C LYS A 23 14.75 -7.76 13.25
N GLU A 24 15.56 -8.59 12.59
CA GLU A 24 15.08 -9.61 11.67
C GLU A 24 14.31 -10.71 12.40
N ALA A 25 14.80 -11.17 13.55
CA ALA A 25 14.10 -12.12 14.41
C ALA A 25 12.75 -11.56 14.90
N THR A 26 12.70 -10.29 15.32
CA THR A 26 11.44 -9.64 15.72
C THR A 26 10.45 -9.54 14.57
N LYS A 27 10.90 -9.27 13.34
CA LYS A 27 10.04 -9.25 12.14
C LYS A 27 9.44 -10.62 11.86
N ARG A 28 10.24 -11.69 11.96
CA ARG A 28 9.76 -13.07 11.77
C ARG A 28 8.75 -13.47 12.84
N ASP A 29 9.00 -13.13 14.10
CA ASP A 29 8.06 -13.38 15.20
C ASP A 29 6.74 -12.63 14.99
N ALA A 30 6.80 -11.35 14.58
CA ALA A 30 5.61 -10.57 14.28
C ALA A 30 4.76 -11.17 13.15
N LEU A 31 5.41 -11.67 12.08
CA LEU A 31 4.72 -12.35 10.99
C LEU A 31 4.08 -13.67 11.44
N ALA A 32 4.81 -14.50 12.19
CA ALA A 32 4.30 -15.77 12.71
C ALA A 32 3.08 -15.57 13.63
N ARG A 33 3.13 -14.56 14.51
CA ARG A 33 1.97 -14.21 15.36
C ARG A 33 0.78 -13.74 14.55
N LEU A 34 1.01 -12.94 13.49
CA LEU A 34 -0.07 -12.51 12.61
C LEU A 34 -0.75 -13.72 11.97
N GLU A 35 0.02 -14.69 11.47
CA GLU A 35 -0.54 -15.90 10.82
C GLU A 35 -1.49 -16.66 11.75
N VAL A 36 -1.07 -16.91 12.99
CA VAL A 36 -1.90 -17.60 13.99
C VAL A 36 -3.20 -16.84 14.28
N GLU A 37 -3.13 -15.51 14.42
CA GLU A 37 -4.33 -14.71 14.67
C GLU A 37 -5.27 -14.65 13.46
N LEU A 38 -4.73 -14.65 12.24
CA LEU A 38 -5.55 -14.72 11.02
C LEU A 38 -6.26 -16.07 10.90
N GLU A 39 -5.59 -17.18 11.21
CA GLU A 39 -6.21 -18.51 11.26
C GLU A 39 -7.33 -18.57 12.30
N ARG A 40 -7.08 -18.01 13.49
CA ARG A 40 -8.09 -17.91 14.55
C ARG A 40 -9.30 -17.10 14.09
N LEU A 41 -9.09 -15.98 13.38
CA LEU A 41 -10.16 -15.16 12.82
C LEU A 41 -10.98 -15.93 11.80
N VAL A 42 -10.33 -16.67 10.89
CA VAL A 42 -11.02 -17.53 9.91
C VAL A 42 -11.87 -18.60 10.60
N GLY A 43 -11.38 -19.16 11.71
CA GLY A 43 -12.11 -20.14 12.52
C GLY A 43 -13.45 -19.60 13.07
N THR A 44 -13.58 -18.30 13.29
CA THR A 44 -14.83 -17.66 13.77
C THR A 44 -15.89 -17.49 12.68
N LEU A 45 -15.53 -17.68 11.41
CA LEU A 45 -16.42 -17.42 10.29
C LEU A 45 -17.28 -18.64 9.94
N PRO A 46 -18.53 -18.43 9.48
CA PRO A 46 -19.31 -19.47 8.83
C PRO A 46 -18.57 -20.04 7.60
N GLU A 47 -18.71 -21.33 7.33
CA GLU A 47 -18.03 -22.01 6.22
C GLU A 47 -18.26 -21.34 4.87
N SER A 48 -19.46 -20.78 4.64
CA SER A 48 -19.81 -20.07 3.41
C SER A 48 -18.97 -18.82 3.14
N LYS A 49 -18.42 -18.18 4.18
CA LYS A 49 -17.61 -16.95 4.06
C LYS A 49 -16.11 -17.21 4.09
N ARG A 50 -15.68 -18.37 4.58
CA ARG A 50 -14.24 -18.69 4.75
C ARG A 50 -13.42 -18.56 3.47
N PRO A 51 -13.82 -19.13 2.30
CA PRO A 51 -12.99 -19.05 1.09
C PRO A 51 -12.72 -17.62 0.62
N HIS A 52 -13.72 -16.74 0.75
CA HIS A 52 -13.59 -15.34 0.37
C HIS A 52 -12.67 -14.58 1.31
N VAL A 53 -12.88 -14.71 2.62
CA VAL A 53 -12.09 -13.99 3.63
C VAL A 53 -10.65 -14.52 3.69
N GLU A 54 -10.43 -15.82 3.54
CA GLU A 54 -9.07 -16.39 3.44
C GLU A 54 -8.28 -15.78 2.29
N LYS A 55 -8.91 -15.54 1.14
CA LYS A 55 -8.27 -14.87 0.00
C LYS A 55 -7.89 -13.42 0.34
N GLU A 56 -8.76 -12.69 1.03
CA GLU A 56 -8.48 -11.31 1.47
C GLU A 56 -7.36 -11.26 2.50
N LEU A 57 -7.41 -12.14 3.51
CA LEU A 57 -6.41 -12.22 4.57
C LEU A 57 -5.04 -12.69 4.05
N LYS A 58 -5.02 -13.56 3.03
CA LYS A 58 -3.79 -13.88 2.29
C LYS A 58 -3.20 -12.64 1.62
N GLY A 59 -4.03 -11.82 1.00
CA GLY A 59 -3.61 -10.53 0.44
C GLY A 59 -3.04 -9.59 1.51
N PHE A 60 -3.72 -9.49 2.66
CA PHE A 60 -3.25 -8.71 3.80
C PHE A 60 -1.90 -9.21 4.35
N LYS A 61 -1.74 -10.51 4.54
CA LYS A 61 -0.49 -11.15 4.96
C LYS A 61 0.66 -10.80 4.02
N ASN A 62 0.42 -10.85 2.71
CA ASN A 62 1.43 -10.49 1.70
C ASN A 62 1.85 -9.02 1.83
N LEU A 63 0.88 -8.11 2.02
CA LEU A 63 1.16 -6.69 2.23
C LEU A 63 1.94 -6.45 3.52
N PHE A 64 1.57 -7.11 4.62
CA PHE A 64 2.27 -7.01 5.89
C PHE A 64 3.70 -7.56 5.83
N SER A 65 3.88 -8.69 5.15
CA SER A 65 5.21 -9.28 4.92
C SER A 65 6.10 -8.31 4.15
N ARG A 66 5.56 -7.67 3.09
CA ARG A 66 6.28 -6.65 2.33
C ARG A 66 6.62 -5.43 3.19
N PHE A 67 5.67 -4.95 4.00
CA PHE A 67 5.88 -3.85 4.94
C PHE A 67 7.04 -4.13 5.91
N LEU A 68 7.15 -5.36 6.43
CA LEU A 68 8.27 -5.74 7.30
C LEU A 68 9.59 -5.88 6.54
N ALA A 69 9.55 -6.37 5.29
CA ALA A 69 10.75 -6.61 4.48
C ALA A 69 11.37 -5.32 3.92
N GLU A 70 10.54 -4.35 3.52
CA GLU A 70 10.97 -3.07 2.96
C GLU A 70 11.84 -2.29 3.98
N GLN A 71 13.03 -1.88 3.55
CA GLN A 71 13.97 -1.09 4.35
C GLN A 71 14.55 0.04 3.49
N GLY A 72 14.76 1.19 4.12
CA GLY A 72 15.35 2.36 3.45
C GLY A 72 14.32 3.21 2.71
N PRO A 73 14.79 4.25 1.98
CA PRO A 73 13.92 5.16 1.26
C PRO A 73 13.25 4.47 0.07
N SER A 74 11.95 4.72 -0.13
CA SER A 74 11.17 4.12 -1.23
C SER A 74 11.60 4.58 -2.62
N VAL A 75 12.35 5.68 -2.71
CA VAL A 75 12.78 6.31 -3.97
C VAL A 75 14.25 6.70 -3.87
N SER A 76 15.04 6.31 -4.88
CA SER A 76 16.39 6.80 -5.09
C SER A 76 16.34 7.96 -6.07
N TRP A 77 16.50 9.18 -5.55
CA TRP A 77 16.36 10.42 -6.34
C TRP A 77 17.32 10.48 -7.53
N ASP A 78 18.54 9.95 -7.38
CA ASP A 78 19.56 9.91 -8.43
C ASP A 78 19.17 9.05 -9.65
N LYS A 79 18.19 8.15 -9.49
CA LYS A 79 17.69 7.27 -10.56
C LYS A 79 16.49 7.84 -11.30
N ILE A 80 15.96 8.99 -10.88
CA ILE A 80 14.84 9.63 -11.55
C ILE A 80 15.34 10.25 -12.85
N GLN A 81 14.72 9.85 -13.96
CA GLN A 81 15.03 10.36 -15.29
C GLN A 81 13.80 11.00 -15.91
N LYS A 82 14.01 11.91 -16.86
CA LYS A 82 12.91 12.46 -17.65
C LYS A 82 12.25 11.31 -18.43
N LEU A 83 10.93 11.39 -18.57
CA LEU A 83 10.20 10.46 -19.42
C LEU A 83 10.70 10.58 -20.87
N PRO A 84 10.75 9.47 -21.62
CA PRO A 84 11.11 9.52 -23.03
C PRO A 84 10.07 10.33 -23.81
N GLU A 85 10.51 10.88 -24.95
CA GLU A 85 9.63 11.61 -25.86
C GLU A 85 8.47 10.72 -26.32
N GLY A 86 7.25 11.24 -26.30
CA GLY A 86 6.03 10.48 -26.64
C GLY A 86 5.42 9.62 -25.53
N ALA A 87 6.06 9.50 -24.35
CA ALA A 87 5.45 8.81 -23.20
C ALA A 87 4.20 9.53 -22.65
N VAL A 88 4.11 10.84 -22.89
CA VAL A 88 2.95 11.68 -22.62
C VAL A 88 2.54 12.30 -23.94
N ILE A 89 1.30 12.04 -24.35
CA ILE A 89 0.75 12.47 -25.64
C ILE A 89 -0.26 13.59 -25.37
N ASP A 90 -0.21 14.66 -26.15
CA ASP A 90 -1.21 15.73 -26.07
C ASP A 90 -2.56 15.21 -26.58
N TYR A 91 -3.61 15.41 -25.78
CA TYR A 91 -4.98 15.04 -26.12
C TYR A 91 -5.40 15.56 -27.49
N SER A 92 -4.94 16.77 -27.88
CA SER A 92 -5.26 17.39 -29.17
C SER A 92 -4.76 16.57 -30.38
N THR A 93 -3.77 15.70 -30.18
CA THR A 93 -3.16 14.87 -31.24
C THR A 93 -3.87 13.52 -31.42
N LEU A 94 -4.85 13.20 -30.57
CA LEU A 94 -5.59 11.95 -30.65
C LEU A 94 -6.60 11.97 -31.81
N THR A 95 -6.60 10.90 -32.60
CA THR A 95 -7.56 10.74 -33.71
C THR A 95 -8.97 10.54 -33.18
N THR A 96 -9.93 11.30 -33.71
CA THR A 96 -11.35 11.09 -33.41
C THR A 96 -11.86 9.83 -34.13
N PRO A 97 -12.45 8.87 -33.40
CA PRO A 97 -12.99 7.65 -34.02
C PRO A 97 -14.22 7.96 -34.88
N THR A 98 -14.44 7.15 -35.91
CA THR A 98 -15.66 7.19 -36.71
C THR A 98 -16.84 6.63 -35.92
N THR A 99 -18.07 7.04 -36.27
CA THR A 99 -19.30 6.58 -35.62
C THR A 99 -19.42 5.06 -35.56
N ASP A 100 -19.06 4.36 -36.64
CA ASP A 100 -19.11 2.89 -36.70
C ASP A 100 -18.13 2.22 -35.73
N ASN A 101 -16.95 2.84 -35.53
CA ASN A 101 -15.94 2.32 -34.63
C ASN A 101 -16.28 2.58 -33.15
N ILE A 102 -17.02 3.64 -32.85
CA ILE A 102 -17.38 4.00 -31.46
C ILE A 102 -18.15 2.86 -30.79
N HIS A 103 -19.14 2.27 -31.48
CA HIS A 103 -19.92 1.17 -30.90
C HIS A 103 -19.03 -0.02 -30.52
N HIS A 104 -18.18 -0.46 -31.46
CA HIS A 104 -17.27 -1.58 -31.24
C HIS A 104 -16.24 -1.31 -30.13
N MET A 105 -15.81 -0.06 -29.96
CA MET A 105 -14.92 0.35 -28.87
C MET A 105 -15.63 0.33 -27.51
N LEU A 106 -16.88 0.80 -27.46
CA LEU A 106 -17.69 0.82 -26.23
C LEU A 106 -18.05 -0.59 -25.75
N ASP A 107 -18.27 -1.53 -26.67
CA ASP A 107 -18.52 -2.94 -26.32
C ASP A 107 -17.37 -3.58 -25.52
N LYS A 108 -16.15 -3.03 -25.65
CA LYS A 108 -14.94 -3.47 -24.93
C LYS A 108 -14.63 -2.61 -23.70
N LEU A 109 -15.35 -1.51 -23.49
CA LEU A 109 -15.08 -0.55 -22.43
C LEU A 109 -15.81 -0.95 -21.13
N VAL A 110 -15.08 -0.97 -20.02
CA VAL A 110 -15.66 -1.09 -18.68
C VAL A 110 -15.39 0.19 -17.90
N VAL A 111 -16.45 0.79 -17.35
CA VAL A 111 -16.34 1.97 -16.49
C VAL A 111 -16.30 1.52 -15.03
N VAL A 112 -15.12 1.65 -14.39
CA VAL A 112 -14.93 1.36 -12.96
C VAL A 112 -14.92 2.65 -12.16
N LYS A 113 -15.79 2.76 -11.17
CA LYS A 113 -15.82 3.90 -10.23
C LYS A 113 -15.45 3.45 -8.83
N LEU A 114 -14.39 4.05 -8.27
CA LEU A 114 -13.96 3.79 -6.89
C LEU A 114 -14.91 4.50 -5.90
N ASN A 115 -15.67 3.73 -5.13
CA ASN A 115 -16.71 4.23 -4.22
C ASN A 115 -16.45 3.89 -2.73
N GLY A 116 -15.23 3.48 -2.37
CA GLY A 116 -14.90 3.09 -1.00
C GLY A 116 -14.77 4.24 0.01
N GLY A 117 -14.73 5.49 -0.47
CA GLY A 117 -14.60 6.67 0.39
C GLY A 117 -15.92 7.06 1.07
N LEU A 118 -15.86 7.38 2.36
CA LEU A 118 -16.99 7.89 3.14
C LEU A 118 -17.04 9.43 3.12
N GLY A 119 -18.23 9.99 3.28
CA GLY A 119 -18.47 11.45 3.34
C GLY A 119 -18.17 12.08 4.70
N THR A 120 -17.42 11.42 5.57
CA THR A 120 -17.18 11.84 6.96
C THR A 120 -16.48 13.20 7.05
N SER A 121 -15.56 13.52 6.13
CA SER A 121 -14.94 14.86 6.02
C SER A 121 -15.94 15.97 5.69
N MET A 122 -17.11 15.63 5.14
CA MET A 122 -18.19 16.57 4.83
C MET A 122 -19.34 16.48 5.86
N GLY A 123 -19.15 15.80 7.00
CA GLY A 123 -20.19 15.63 8.03
C GLY A 123 -21.31 14.67 7.65
N CYS A 124 -21.20 13.96 6.52
CA CYS A 124 -22.21 13.02 6.05
C CYS A 124 -21.95 11.61 6.60
N LYS A 125 -23.02 10.91 7.00
CA LYS A 125 -22.97 9.48 7.30
C LYS A 125 -23.19 8.70 6.01
N GLY A 126 -22.19 7.92 5.58
CA GLY A 126 -22.30 7.01 4.42
C GLY A 126 -21.32 7.29 3.28
N PRO A 127 -21.47 6.58 2.13
CA PRO A 127 -20.60 6.73 0.98
C PRO A 127 -20.55 8.17 0.45
N LYS A 128 -19.36 8.65 0.12
CA LYS A 128 -19.14 10.03 -0.34
C LYS A 128 -19.98 10.39 -1.57
N ILE A 129 -20.20 9.42 -2.45
CA ILE A 129 -20.99 9.61 -3.68
C ILE A 129 -22.47 9.86 -3.42
N ALA A 130 -23.03 9.33 -2.33
CA ALA A 130 -24.44 9.53 -1.98
C ALA A 130 -24.70 10.96 -1.49
N ALA A 131 -23.69 11.61 -0.89
CA ALA A 131 -23.78 12.99 -0.44
C ALA A 131 -23.77 14.02 -1.59
N THR A 132 -23.42 13.63 -2.83
CA THR A 132 -23.09 14.58 -3.89
C THR A 132 -24.16 14.62 -5.00
N ARG A 133 -25.23 15.41 -4.77
CA ARG A 133 -25.75 16.47 -5.68
C ARG A 133 -27.14 17.02 -5.30
N HIS A 134 -27.99 16.26 -4.62
CA HIS A 134 -29.36 16.72 -4.30
C HIS A 134 -29.60 17.12 -2.84
N GLN A 135 -28.69 16.78 -1.92
CA GLN A 135 -28.93 16.96 -0.48
C GLN A 135 -28.29 18.22 0.13
N MET A 136 -27.47 18.96 -0.63
CA MET A 136 -26.88 20.23 -0.16
C MET A 136 -27.75 21.47 -0.40
N VAL A 137 -28.94 21.33 -1.01
CA VAL A 137 -29.93 22.42 -1.09
C VAL A 137 -31.01 22.17 -0.04
N SER A 138 -30.66 22.29 1.24
CA SER A 138 -31.68 22.58 2.26
C SER A 138 -31.82 24.11 2.29
N PRO A 139 -32.99 24.67 1.95
CA PRO A 139 -33.21 26.09 2.15
C PRO A 139 -33.20 26.34 3.66
N ARG A 140 -32.21 27.10 4.14
CA ARG A 140 -32.27 27.65 5.50
C ARG A 140 -33.53 28.53 5.56
N THR A 141 -34.55 28.04 6.25
CA THR A 141 -35.70 28.85 6.67
C THR A 141 -35.19 29.97 7.57
N ARG A 142 -35.62 31.20 7.26
CA ARG A 142 -35.53 32.37 8.12
C ARG A 142 -36.47 32.22 9.32
#